data_AF-A0A2W4WFS0-F1
#
_entry.id   AF-A0A2W4WFS0-F1
#
_cell.length_a   1.000
_cell.length_b   1.000
_cell.length_c   1.000
_cell.angle_alpha   90.00
_cell.angle_beta   90.00
_cell.angle_gamma   90.00
#
_symmetry.space_group_name_H-M   'P 1'
#
loop_
_entity.id
_entity.type
_entity.pdbx_description
1 polymer ?
#
loop_
_entity_poly.entity_id
_entity_poly.type
_entity_poly.pdbx_seq_one_letter_code
_entity_poly.pdbx_strand_id
1 'polypeptide(L)'
;MTGFIRGLFGGKAKNPGEADRSGQQQPTIKQVGGAYFLNEDDAKSYGNIEYMRSSKTVRRTFAKKRGETGEKESIRQISAMEAKRLQEQGLPVQKIASSETSIQPAAKQDANSDRRKVDTNLDMFRKMAKDIKK
;
A
#
# COMPACT_ATOMS: atom_id res chain seq x y z
N MET A 1 6.03 4.22 66.97
CA MET A 1 7.26 5.02 66.87
C MET A 1 8.04 4.55 65.66
N THR A 2 8.48 5.50 64.82
CA THR A 2 9.54 5.44 63.77
C THR A 2 9.44 4.33 62.70
N GLY A 3 9.26 4.52 61.40
CA GLY A 3 9.27 5.68 60.50
C GLY A 3 9.68 5.16 59.10
N PHE A 4 8.79 5.23 58.10
CA PHE A 4 8.93 4.54 56.80
C PHE A 4 9.42 5.40 55.62
N ILE A 5 10.08 6.53 55.86
CA ILE A 5 10.53 7.38 54.74
C ILE A 5 12.01 7.72 54.90
N ARG A 6 12.86 6.82 54.40
CA ARG A 6 14.29 7.05 54.20
C ARG A 6 14.63 6.56 52.78
N GLY A 7 14.66 7.48 51.82
CA GLY A 7 15.21 7.19 50.49
C GLY A 7 14.40 7.64 49.28
N LEU A 8 13.42 8.52 49.42
CA LEU A 8 12.81 9.18 48.26
C LEU A 8 13.77 10.28 47.76
N PHE A 9 14.17 10.20 46.49
CA PHE A 9 15.00 11.16 45.73
C PHE A 9 16.53 10.97 45.80
N GLY A 10 17.02 9.98 45.04
CA GLY A 10 18.44 9.81 44.74
C GLY A 10 18.68 8.96 43.50
N GLY A 11 18.24 9.43 42.33
CA GLY A 11 18.49 8.75 41.06
C GLY A 11 18.16 9.64 39.87
N LYS A 12 19.18 10.02 39.11
CA LYS A 12 19.06 10.77 37.85
C LYS A 12 18.13 10.00 36.89
N ALA A 13 17.14 10.68 36.33
CA ALA A 13 16.32 10.13 35.25
C ALA A 13 17.21 9.89 34.03
N LYS A 14 17.59 8.63 33.81
CA LYS A 14 18.05 8.16 32.50
C LYS A 14 16.76 7.90 31.72
N ASN A 15 16.53 8.70 30.68
CA ASN A 15 15.33 8.60 29.85
C ASN A 15 15.11 7.13 29.42
N PRO A 16 13.97 6.50 29.77
CA PRO A 16 13.68 5.11 29.45
C PRO A 16 13.25 4.95 27.98
N GLY A 17 14.07 5.45 27.06
CA GLY A 17 13.87 5.35 25.61
C GLY A 17 15.11 4.91 24.82
N GLU A 18 16.28 4.80 25.46
CA GLU A 18 17.53 4.46 24.77
C GLU A 18 18.04 3.04 25.04
N ALA A 19 17.44 2.28 25.96
CA ALA A 19 17.98 0.99 26.38
C ALA A 19 17.51 -0.21 25.54
N ASP A 20 16.56 -0.05 24.61
CA ASP A 20 15.94 -1.18 23.89
C ASP A 20 16.10 -1.11 22.37
N ARG A 21 17.09 -0.35 21.88
CA ARG A 21 17.57 -0.51 20.49
C ARG A 21 18.59 -1.64 20.46
N SER A 22 18.08 -2.88 20.49
CA SER A 22 18.86 -4.05 20.10
C SER A 22 19.49 -3.80 18.72
N GLY A 23 20.77 -4.13 18.61
CA GLY A 23 21.66 -3.68 17.55
C GLY A 23 21.13 -3.93 16.15
N GLN A 24 20.70 -2.86 15.49
CA GLN A 24 20.72 -2.82 14.03
C GLN A 24 21.98 -2.07 13.64
N GLN A 25 22.91 -2.82 13.08
CA GLN A 25 24.08 -2.26 12.38
C GLN A 25 23.56 -1.18 11.43
N GLN A 26 24.01 0.08 11.61
CA GLN A 26 23.86 1.07 10.55
C GLN A 26 24.38 0.43 9.26
N PRO A 27 23.61 0.40 8.16
CA PRO A 27 24.15 -0.08 6.89
C PRO A 27 25.37 0.77 6.55
N THR A 28 26.55 0.13 6.49
CA THR A 28 27.79 0.80 6.09
C THR A 28 27.74 0.95 4.58
N ILE A 29 27.18 2.08 4.14
CA ILE A 29 27.07 2.41 2.73
C ILE A 29 28.48 2.74 2.20
N LYS A 30 29.15 1.75 1.61
CA LYS A 30 30.34 1.98 0.78
C LYS A 30 29.87 2.39 -0.62
N GLN A 31 29.78 3.68 -0.91
CA GLN A 31 29.47 4.19 -2.25
C GLN A 31 30.69 4.89 -2.86
N VAL A 32 31.16 4.34 -3.98
CA VAL A 32 32.23 4.90 -4.82
C VAL A 32 31.55 5.49 -6.06
N GLY A 33 31.25 6.79 -6.03
CA GLY A 33 30.81 7.59 -7.20
C GLY A 33 29.38 7.36 -7.68
N GLY A 34 28.53 8.40 -7.57
CA GLY A 34 27.14 8.40 -8.07
C GLY A 34 26.11 8.40 -6.93
N ALA A 35 24.97 9.06 -7.15
CA ALA A 35 24.00 9.49 -6.14
C ALA A 35 23.58 8.44 -5.08
N TYR A 36 23.31 8.94 -3.86
CA TYR A 36 22.81 8.15 -2.74
C TYR A 36 21.30 7.88 -2.92
N PHE A 37 20.96 6.64 -3.26
CA PHE A 37 19.58 6.17 -3.23
C PHE A 37 19.32 5.40 -1.93
N LEU A 38 18.15 5.64 -1.33
CA LEU A 38 17.63 4.78 -0.28
C LEU A 38 17.05 3.52 -0.92
N ASN A 39 17.21 2.38 -0.26
CA ASN A 39 16.43 1.21 -0.62
C ASN A 39 14.94 1.47 -0.32
N GLU A 40 14.05 0.75 -1.00
CA GLU A 40 12.59 0.92 -0.86
C GLU A 40 12.13 0.81 0.61
N ASP A 41 12.82 -0.02 1.40
CA ASP A 41 12.53 -0.27 2.81
C ASP A 41 13.27 0.67 3.77
N ASP A 42 14.35 1.29 3.30
CA ASP A 42 15.16 2.25 4.08
C ASP A 42 14.59 3.67 4.01
N ALA A 43 13.64 3.91 3.10
CA ALA A 43 12.86 5.13 3.10
C ALA A 43 12.11 5.25 4.42
N LYS A 44 12.38 6.32 5.19
CA LYS A 44 11.76 6.58 6.50
C LYS A 44 10.24 6.71 6.38
N SER A 45 9.54 5.59 6.38
CA SER A 45 8.11 5.52 6.64
C SER A 45 7.92 5.62 8.15
N TYR A 46 7.01 6.48 8.61
CA TYR A 46 6.64 6.54 10.03
C TYR A 46 5.83 5.30 10.49
N GLY A 47 5.55 4.36 9.58
CA GLY A 47 4.79 3.14 9.85
C GLY A 47 5.65 1.88 9.90
N ASN A 48 5.10 0.82 10.50
CA ASN A 48 5.69 -0.51 10.47
C ASN A 48 5.49 -1.14 9.07
N ILE A 49 6.57 -1.29 8.30
CA ILE A 49 6.55 -1.78 6.92
C ILE A 49 6.02 -3.20 6.84
N GLU A 50 6.43 -4.08 7.76
CA GLU A 50 5.94 -5.46 7.82
C GLU A 50 4.43 -5.51 8.03
N TYR A 51 3.91 -4.63 8.89
CA TYR A 51 2.49 -4.51 9.11
C TYR A 51 1.75 -4.02 7.85
N MET A 52 2.29 -3.03 7.13
CA MET A 52 1.70 -2.51 5.90
C MET A 52 1.63 -3.58 4.79
N ARG A 53 2.66 -4.42 4.70
CA ARG A 53 2.72 -5.53 3.74
C ARG A 53 1.87 -6.73 4.15
N SER A 54 1.60 -6.88 5.44
CA SER A 54 0.82 -8.01 5.94
C SER A 54 -0.62 -7.99 5.41
N SER A 55 -1.13 -9.18 5.08
CA SER A 55 -2.55 -9.39 4.82
C SER A 55 -3.22 -10.00 6.03
N LYS A 56 -4.41 -9.52 6.38
CA LYS A 56 -5.19 -10.01 7.53
C LYS A 56 -6.53 -10.53 7.08
N THR A 57 -6.92 -11.67 7.61
CA THR A 57 -8.23 -12.27 7.36
C THR A 57 -9.21 -11.80 8.42
N VAL A 58 -10.30 -11.17 7.97
CA VAL A 58 -11.41 -10.71 8.80
C VAL A 58 -12.62 -11.58 8.51
N ARG A 59 -13.16 -12.21 9.56
CA ARG A 59 -14.42 -12.99 9.51
C ARG A 59 -15.53 -12.19 10.16
N ARG A 60 -16.65 -12.04 9.45
CA ARG A 60 -17.89 -11.45 9.97
C ARG A 60 -18.99 -12.48 9.89
N THR A 61 -19.64 -12.76 11.02
CA THR A 61 -20.83 -13.61 11.08
C THR A 61 -22.07 -12.72 11.12
N PHE A 62 -23.15 -13.19 10.49
CA PHE A 62 -24.43 -12.49 10.45
C PHE A 62 -25.51 -13.36 11.08
N ALA A 63 -26.43 -12.71 11.81
CA ALA A 63 -27.57 -13.36 12.40
C ALA A 63 -28.43 -14.08 11.34
N LYS A 64 -29.01 -15.21 11.75
CA LYS A 64 -29.88 -16.03 10.89
C LYS A 64 -31.16 -15.27 10.54
N LYS A 65 -31.63 -15.44 9.30
CA LYS A 65 -32.97 -14.98 8.89
C LYS A 65 -34.00 -16.07 9.15
N ARG A 66 -35.26 -15.68 9.37
CA ARG A 66 -36.37 -16.64 9.53
C ARG A 66 -36.45 -17.56 8.31
N GLY A 67 -36.41 -18.87 8.53
CA GLY A 67 -36.44 -19.89 7.47
C GLY A 67 -35.06 -20.35 6.97
N GLU A 68 -33.97 -19.79 7.49
CA GLU A 68 -32.61 -20.17 7.11
C GLU A 68 -31.95 -20.99 8.24
N THR A 69 -31.39 -22.15 7.89
CA THR A 69 -30.84 -23.13 8.85
C THR A 69 -29.43 -22.78 9.33
N GLY A 70 -28.63 -22.12 8.49
CA GLY A 70 -27.23 -21.76 8.76
C GLY A 70 -27.02 -20.29 9.14
N GLU A 71 -25.93 -20.03 9.89
CA GLU A 71 -25.39 -18.67 10.03
C GLU A 71 -24.68 -18.28 8.73
N LYS A 72 -24.79 -17.00 8.34
CA LYS A 72 -24.09 -16.50 7.16
C LYS A 72 -22.75 -15.92 7.56
N GLU A 73 -21.70 -16.27 6.84
CA GLU A 73 -20.37 -15.72 7.06
C GLU A 73 -19.86 -14.92 5.86
N SER A 74 -19.09 -13.86 6.14
CA SER A 74 -18.30 -13.14 5.14
C SER A 74 -16.85 -13.11 5.59
N ILE A 75 -16.00 -13.81 4.85
CA ILE A 75 -14.55 -13.81 5.04
C ILE A 75 -13.90 -12.89 4.02
N ARG A 76 -13.07 -11.95 4.48
CA ARG A 76 -12.32 -11.03 3.63
C ARG A 76 -10.85 -11.02 4.05
N GLN A 77 -9.96 -11.02 3.07
CA GLN A 77 -8.55 -10.76 3.28
C GLN A 77 -8.29 -9.28 2.93
N ILE A 78 -7.70 -8.55 3.86
CA ILE A 78 -7.47 -7.10 3.75
C ILE A 78 -5.99 -6.84 4.01
N SER A 79 -5.32 -6.11 3.11
CA SER A 79 -3.98 -5.56 3.30
C SER A 79 -4.03 -4.03 3.14
N ALA A 80 -2.91 -3.34 3.35
CA ALA A 80 -2.84 -1.90 3.13
C ALA A 80 -3.00 -1.51 1.65
N MET A 81 -2.66 -2.42 0.73
CA MET A 81 -2.69 -2.16 -0.72
C MET A 81 -3.96 -2.69 -1.39
N GLU A 82 -4.53 -3.79 -0.90
CA GLU A 82 -5.60 -4.50 -1.59
C GLU A 82 -6.60 -5.17 -0.62
N ALA A 83 -7.82 -5.42 -1.11
CA ALA A 83 -8.83 -6.18 -0.38
C ALA A 83 -9.48 -7.25 -1.29
N LYS A 84 -9.55 -8.49 -0.82
CA LYS A 84 -10.11 -9.64 -1.55
C LYS A 84 -11.15 -10.38 -0.72
N ARG A 85 -12.26 -10.77 -1.36
CA ARG A 85 -13.29 -11.61 -0.72
C ARG A 85 -12.89 -13.09 -0.82
N LEU A 86 -13.01 -13.80 0.30
CA LEU A 86 -12.78 -15.24 0.39
C LEU A 86 -14.12 -15.97 0.52
N GLN A 87 -14.16 -17.23 0.09
CA GLN A 87 -15.24 -18.17 0.33
C GLN A 87 -15.23 -18.59 1.81
N GLU A 88 -16.29 -19.24 2.27
CA GLU A 88 -16.47 -19.64 3.69
C GLU A 88 -15.34 -20.54 4.22
N GLN A 89 -14.55 -21.18 3.34
CA GLN A 89 -13.36 -21.96 3.72
C GLN A 89 -12.02 -21.25 3.53
N GLY A 90 -12.01 -19.92 3.40
CA GLY A 90 -10.79 -19.13 3.23
C GLY A 90 -10.15 -19.24 1.84
N LEU A 91 -10.78 -19.97 0.92
CA LEU A 91 -10.37 -20.05 -0.49
C LEU A 91 -10.74 -18.76 -1.22
N PRO A 92 -9.91 -18.26 -2.15
CA PRO A 92 -10.26 -17.07 -2.92
C PRO A 92 -11.54 -17.32 -3.74
N VAL A 93 -12.53 -16.44 -3.63
CA VAL A 93 -13.65 -16.45 -4.58
C VAL A 93 -13.06 -16.17 -5.96
N GLN A 94 -13.18 -17.12 -6.90
CA GLN A 94 -12.82 -16.85 -8.29
C GLN A 94 -13.65 -15.67 -8.77
N LYS A 95 -12.95 -14.57 -9.05
CA LYS A 95 -13.52 -13.39 -9.68
C LYS A 95 -13.97 -13.83 -11.07
N ILE A 96 -15.28 -13.95 -11.30
CA ILE A 96 -15.81 -13.96 -12.67
C ILE A 96 -15.29 -12.66 -13.31
N ALA A 97 -14.50 -12.79 -14.37
CA ALA A 97 -13.70 -11.74 -14.95
C ALA A 97 -14.51 -10.47 -15.22
N SER A 98 -14.42 -9.51 -14.30
CA SER A 98 -14.70 -8.11 -14.60
C SER A 98 -13.39 -7.54 -15.11
N SER A 99 -13.37 -7.35 -16.42
CA SER A 99 -12.36 -6.67 -17.26
C SER A 99 -11.34 -5.87 -16.47
N GLU A 100 -10.12 -6.37 -16.46
CA GLU A 100 -8.94 -5.63 -16.05
C GLU A 100 -8.66 -4.55 -17.10
N THR A 101 -8.68 -3.29 -16.67
CA THR A 101 -8.05 -2.20 -17.42
C THR A 101 -6.54 -2.40 -17.31
N SER A 102 -6.01 -3.28 -18.17
CA SER A 102 -4.59 -3.34 -18.49
C SER A 102 -4.29 -2.20 -19.46
N ILE A 103 -3.55 -1.20 -19.00
CA ILE A 103 -2.93 -0.21 -19.89
C ILE A 103 -1.67 -0.88 -20.45
N GLN A 104 -1.82 -1.56 -21.58
CA GLN A 104 -0.71 -1.87 -22.48
C GLN A 104 -0.87 -1.04 -23.76
N PRO A 105 0.19 -0.38 -24.24
CA PRO A 105 0.15 0.33 -25.51
C PRO A 105 0.16 -0.68 -26.66
N ALA A 106 -1.02 -0.99 -27.18
CA ALA A 106 -1.16 -1.74 -28.42
C ALA A 106 -0.93 -0.81 -29.61
N ALA A 107 0.29 -0.85 -30.16
CA ALA A 107 0.49 -0.49 -31.56
C ALA A 107 -0.24 -1.52 -32.42
N LYS A 108 -1.22 -1.08 -33.23
CA LYS A 108 -1.63 -1.72 -34.49
C LYS A 108 -2.56 -0.83 -35.31
N GLN A 109 -2.02 -0.46 -36.47
CA GLN A 109 -2.61 -0.61 -37.82
C GLN A 109 -3.85 0.20 -38.21
N ASP A 110 -3.65 0.88 -39.33
CA ASP A 110 -4.59 1.61 -40.15
C ASP A 110 -5.81 0.77 -40.54
N ALA A 111 -6.98 1.20 -40.10
CA ALA A 111 -8.25 0.89 -40.75
C ALA A 111 -9.30 1.94 -40.35
N ASN A 112 -9.93 2.54 -41.38
CA ASN A 112 -11.05 3.49 -41.33
C ASN A 112 -10.75 4.91 -40.81
N SER A 113 -10.40 5.79 -41.75
CA SER A 113 -10.32 7.25 -41.56
C SER A 113 -11.67 7.96 -41.37
N ASP A 114 -12.80 7.25 -41.34
CA ASP A 114 -14.14 7.83 -41.26
C ASP A 114 -14.71 8.01 -39.83
N ARG A 115 -13.92 7.74 -38.78
CA ARG A 115 -14.37 7.85 -37.37
C ARG A 115 -13.74 8.95 -36.53
N ARG A 116 -13.00 9.88 -37.13
CA ARG A 116 -12.44 11.03 -36.39
C ARG A 116 -12.93 12.31 -37.02
N LYS A 117 -14.06 12.84 -36.54
CA LYS A 117 -14.35 14.26 -36.68
C LYS A 117 -13.17 14.98 -36.02
N VAL A 118 -12.33 15.62 -36.83
CA VAL A 118 -11.19 16.38 -36.33
C VAL A 118 -11.76 17.57 -35.58
N ASP A 119 -11.54 17.59 -34.27
CA ASP A 119 -11.88 18.72 -33.44
C ASP A 119 -10.91 19.87 -33.74
N THR A 120 -11.46 21.04 -34.04
CA THR A 120 -10.70 22.27 -34.28
C THR A 120 -10.10 22.83 -32.99
N ASN A 121 -10.50 22.29 -31.83
CA ASN A 121 -10.07 22.75 -30.51
C ASN A 121 -8.55 22.54 -30.26
N LEU A 122 -7.94 21.58 -30.97
CA LEU A 122 -6.51 21.27 -30.85
C LEU A 122 -5.63 21.91 -31.93
N ASP A 123 -6.21 22.69 -32.85
CA ASP A 123 -5.45 23.20 -34.01
C ASP A 123 -4.46 24.30 -33.64
N MET A 124 -4.75 25.10 -32.61
CA MET A 124 -3.80 26.10 -32.11
C MET A 124 -2.55 25.43 -31.52
N PHE A 125 -2.73 24.36 -30.74
CA PHE A 125 -1.64 23.58 -30.15
C PHE A 125 -0.84 22.81 -31.22
N ARG A 126 -1.51 22.25 -32.23
CA ARG A 126 -0.84 21.57 -33.36
C ARG A 126 0.04 22.51 -34.18
N LYS A 127 -0.36 23.79 -34.34
CA LYS A 127 0.46 24.81 -35.01
C LYS A 127 1.71 25.13 -34.22
N MET A 128 1.57 25.43 -32.91
CA MET A 128 2.73 25.68 -32.04
C MET A 128 3.72 24.51 -32.04
N ALA A 129 3.22 23.27 -31.98
CA ALA A 129 4.07 22.08 -32.02
C ALA A 129 4.87 21.93 -33.34
N LYS A 130 4.32 22.39 -34.47
CA LYS A 130 5.03 22.37 -35.76
C LYS A 130 6.13 23.42 -35.83
N ASP A 131 5.92 24.58 -35.24
CA ASP A 131 6.91 25.66 -35.23
C ASP A 131 8.11 25.34 -34.32
N ILE A 132 7.91 24.57 -33.24
CA ILE A 132 9.00 24.11 -32.35
C ILE A 132 9.97 23.13 -33.05
N LYS A 133 9.52 22.43 -34.09
CA LYS A 133 10.35 21.42 -34.80
C LYS A 133 11.21 22.03 -35.92
N LYS A 134 11.11 23.34 -36.16
CA LYS A 134 12.04 24.08 -37.04
C LYS A 134 13.13 24.73 -36.21
#